data_AF-A0A833V452-F1
#
_entry.id   AF-A0A833V452-F1
#
_cell.length_a   1.000
_cell.length_b   1.000
_cell.length_c   1.000
_cell.angle_alpha   90.00
_cell.angle_beta   90.00
_cell.angle_gamma   90.00
#
_symmetry.space_group_name_H-M   'P 1'
#
loop_
_entity.id
_entity.type
_entity.pdbx_description
1 polymer ?
#
loop_
_entity_poly.entity_id
_entity_poly.type
_entity_poly.pdbx_seq_one_letter_code
_entity_poly.pdbx_strand_id
1 'polypeptide(L)'
;MDDQHPQSAGTPAQTPPPPPSAQTSPPPPQISPEERKKEELLGHVAALEAALLPCLPARELQAVDRSHSSHQIDVERHARNFMEAAKKLQLYFIALQREDEPTKEQLLQQEIAIMEEELKTKNGLIQKHSQLIQTWRGEVKEQLDRHLTELERV
;
A
#
# COMPACT_ATOMS: atom_id res chain seq x y z
N MET A 1 -72.74 1.93 63.21
CA MET A 1 -71.61 2.86 63.30
C MET A 1 -70.89 2.80 61.97
N ASP A 2 -71.20 3.83 61.16
CA ASP A 2 -70.28 4.55 60.27
C ASP A 2 -69.58 3.79 59.12
N ASP A 3 -70.09 4.08 57.92
CA ASP A 3 -69.41 4.62 56.74
C ASP A 3 -67.97 4.16 56.38
N GLN A 4 -67.83 3.51 55.22
CA GLN A 4 -67.37 4.11 53.95
C GLN A 4 -66.54 3.12 53.07
N HIS A 5 -66.97 2.99 51.82
CA HIS A 5 -66.31 2.32 50.68
C HIS A 5 -65.12 3.19 50.16
N PRO A 6 -64.16 2.73 49.31
CA PRO A 6 -64.48 2.29 47.95
C PRO A 6 -63.64 1.16 47.29
N GLN A 7 -64.24 0.67 46.21
CA GLN A 7 -63.76 -0.08 45.05
C GLN A 7 -62.42 0.40 44.47
N SER A 8 -61.67 -0.53 43.85
CA SER A 8 -61.23 -0.48 42.44
C SER A 8 -60.41 -1.75 42.12
N ALA A 9 -60.95 -2.68 41.35
CA ALA A 9 -60.85 -2.75 39.88
C ALA A 9 -59.41 -3.05 39.42
N GLY A 10 -59.24 -4.27 38.89
CA GLY A 10 -57.98 -4.75 38.35
C GLY A 10 -57.51 -3.98 37.12
N THR A 11 -56.20 -4.05 36.86
CA THR A 11 -55.61 -3.68 35.56
C THR A 11 -54.31 -4.48 35.35
N PRO A 12 -53.98 -4.90 34.12
CA PRO A 12 -53.00 -5.93 33.83
C PRO A 12 -51.61 -5.37 33.48
N ALA A 13 -50.64 -6.30 33.47
CA ALA A 13 -49.33 -6.30 32.81
C ALA A 13 -48.78 -4.96 32.25
N GLN A 14 -47.67 -4.49 32.82
CA GLN A 14 -46.77 -3.52 32.20
C GLN A 14 -45.38 -4.13 31.97
N THR A 15 -45.06 -4.28 30.68
CA THR A 15 -43.76 -4.61 30.10
C THR A 15 -42.77 -3.46 30.34
N PRO A 16 -41.47 -3.73 30.61
CA PRO A 16 -40.49 -2.66 30.77
C PRO A 16 -40.23 -1.91 29.44
N PRO A 17 -39.83 -0.64 29.48
CA PRO A 17 -39.57 0.17 28.29
C PRO A 17 -38.30 -0.31 27.55
N PRO A 18 -38.23 -0.12 26.21
CA PRO A 18 -37.05 -0.49 25.44
C PRO A 18 -35.87 0.47 25.73
N PRO A 19 -34.62 0.01 25.55
CA PRO A 19 -33.45 0.86 25.71
C PRO A 19 -33.39 1.94 24.62
N PRO A 20 -32.74 3.09 24.89
CA PRO A 20 -32.62 4.16 23.91
C PRO A 20 -31.87 3.66 22.67
N SER A 21 -32.45 3.90 21.50
CA SER A 21 -31.85 3.58 20.21
C SER A 21 -30.46 4.22 20.10
N ALA A 22 -29.44 3.38 19.96
CA ALA A 22 -28.10 3.84 19.63
C ALA A 22 -28.17 4.62 18.30
N GLN A 23 -27.93 5.93 18.38
CA GLN A 23 -27.60 6.73 17.20
C GLN A 23 -26.33 6.13 16.60
N THR A 24 -26.48 5.36 15.53
CA THR A 24 -25.38 5.00 14.66
C THR A 24 -24.98 6.25 13.89
N SER A 25 -23.96 6.95 14.40
CA SER A 25 -23.23 7.93 13.61
C SER A 25 -22.76 7.26 12.30
N PRO A 26 -22.89 7.92 11.14
CA PRO A 26 -22.35 7.38 9.90
C PRO A 26 -20.82 7.21 10.02
N PRO A 27 -20.24 6.12 9.47
CA PRO A 27 -18.80 5.96 9.46
C PRO A 27 -18.15 7.14 8.69
N PRO A 28 -16.99 7.65 9.15
CA PRO A 28 -16.29 8.71 8.45
C PRO A 28 -15.95 8.25 7.02
N PRO A 29 -15.99 9.16 6.03
CA PRO A 29 -15.67 8.82 4.65
C PRO A 29 -14.27 8.21 4.57
N GLN A 30 -14.19 6.98 4.07
CA GLN A 30 -12.93 6.30 3.80
C GLN A 30 -12.34 6.88 2.52
N ILE A 31 -11.50 7.90 2.67
CA ILE A 31 -10.73 8.49 1.56
C ILE A 31 -9.75 7.41 1.08
N SER A 32 -9.75 7.12 -0.22
CA SER A 32 -8.84 6.15 -0.82
C SER A 32 -7.37 6.61 -0.71
N PRO A 33 -6.39 5.69 -0.71
CA PRO A 33 -4.97 6.06 -0.63
C PRO A 33 -4.55 7.04 -1.74
N GLU A 34 -5.09 6.88 -2.95
CA GLU A 34 -4.84 7.77 -4.09
C GLU A 34 -5.42 9.17 -3.87
N GLU A 35 -6.62 9.27 -3.32
CA GLU A 35 -7.22 10.56 -2.97
C GLU A 35 -6.43 11.28 -1.88
N ARG A 36 -5.89 10.54 -0.90
CA ARG A 36 -5.01 11.11 0.14
C ARG A 36 -3.71 11.65 -0.45
N LYS A 37 -3.04 10.90 -1.34
CA LYS A 37 -1.83 11.39 -2.04
C LYS A 37 -2.13 12.65 -2.83
N LYS A 38 -3.26 12.70 -3.54
CA LYS A 38 -3.70 13.89 -4.28
C LYS A 38 -3.94 15.09 -3.37
N GLU A 39 -4.58 14.89 -2.22
CA GLU A 39 -4.81 15.95 -1.23
C GLU A 39 -3.48 16.47 -0.64
N GLU A 40 -2.55 15.57 -0.32
CA GLU A 40 -1.20 15.94 0.15
C GLU A 40 -0.43 16.74 -0.91
N LEU A 41 -0.43 16.31 -2.18
CA LEU A 41 0.18 17.05 -3.29
C LEU A 41 -0.42 18.46 -3.41
N LEU A 42 -1.75 18.56 -3.40
CA LEU A 42 -2.46 19.85 -3.45
C LEU A 42 -2.07 20.74 -2.27
N GLY A 43 -1.91 20.19 -1.07
CA GLY A 43 -1.43 20.92 0.10
C GLY A 43 -0.02 21.47 -0.07
N HIS A 44 0.90 20.69 -0.65
CA HIS A 44 2.27 21.14 -0.94
C HIS A 44 2.30 22.25 -2.00
N VAL A 45 1.48 22.14 -3.05
CA VAL A 45 1.37 23.17 -4.09
C VAL A 45 0.77 24.45 -3.50
N ALA A 46 -0.32 24.35 -2.73
CA ALA A 46 -0.95 25.50 -2.09
C ALA A 46 0.02 26.22 -1.12
N ALA A 47 0.83 25.48 -0.37
CA ALA A 47 1.86 26.07 0.50
C ALA A 47 2.94 26.81 -0.29
N LEU A 48 3.35 26.27 -1.44
CA LEU A 48 4.32 26.92 -2.33
C LEU A 48 3.75 28.18 -2.97
N GLU A 49 2.51 28.13 -3.46
CA GLU A 49 1.78 29.28 -3.99
C GLU A 49 1.62 30.39 -2.95
N ALA A 50 1.22 30.02 -1.72
CA ALA A 50 1.10 30.98 -0.61
C ALA A 50 2.45 31.60 -0.22
N ALA A 51 3.56 30.86 -0.33
CA ALA A 51 4.90 31.38 -0.09
C ALA A 51 5.41 32.30 -1.22
N LEU A 52 4.96 32.08 -2.45
CA LEU A 52 5.33 32.88 -3.63
C LEU A 52 4.50 34.17 -3.75
N LEU A 53 3.24 34.16 -3.31
CA LEU A 53 2.31 35.28 -3.43
C LEU A 53 2.87 36.64 -2.90
N PRO A 54 3.58 36.70 -1.76
CA PRO A 54 4.20 37.93 -1.27
C PRO A 54 5.40 38.41 -2.09
N CYS A 55 6.00 37.54 -2.91
CA CYS A 55 7.16 37.84 -3.75
C CYS A 55 6.77 38.38 -5.13
N LEU A 56 5.47 38.46 -5.44
CA LEU A 56 5.00 38.90 -6.76
C LEU A 56 4.93 40.44 -6.84
N PRO A 57 5.47 41.06 -7.91
CA PRO A 57 5.53 42.52 -8.09
C PRO A 57 4.18 43.24 -7.99
N ALA A 58 3.07 42.54 -8.23
CA ALA A 58 1.71 43.10 -8.19
C ALA A 58 1.33 43.66 -6.80
N ARG A 59 1.93 43.12 -5.72
CA ARG A 59 1.66 43.56 -4.35
C ARG A 59 2.45 44.81 -3.96
N GLU A 60 3.62 45.01 -4.55
CA GLU A 60 4.42 46.22 -4.35
C GLU A 60 3.75 47.44 -4.99
N LEU A 61 3.17 47.29 -6.18
CA LEU A 61 2.46 48.36 -6.88
C LEU A 61 1.18 48.83 -6.15
N GLN A 62 0.52 47.97 -5.36
CA GLN A 62 -0.63 48.35 -4.54
C GLN A 62 -0.27 48.91 -3.15
N ALA A 63 0.98 48.72 -2.70
CA ALA A 63 1.44 49.20 -1.40
C ALA A 63 1.87 50.68 -1.42
N VAL A 64 2.18 51.23 -2.61
CA VAL A 64 2.59 52.64 -2.78
C VAL A 64 1.49 53.63 -2.37
N ASP A 65 0.22 53.24 -2.45
CA ASP A 65 -0.93 54.10 -2.09
C ASP A 65 -1.37 53.97 -0.61
N ARG A 66 -0.70 53.11 0.17
CA ARG A 66 -0.89 52.99 1.63
C ARG A 66 0.34 53.52 2.33
N SER A 67 0.49 54.84 2.30
CA SER A 67 1.62 55.61 2.84
C SER A 67 1.90 55.48 4.34
N HIS A 68 1.33 54.52 5.08
CA HIS A 68 1.58 54.32 6.51
C HIS A 68 1.39 52.86 6.97
N SER A 69 2.15 51.90 6.44
CA SER A 69 2.44 50.70 7.23
C SER A 69 3.86 50.21 6.97
N SER A 70 4.66 50.19 8.03
CA SER A 70 6.05 49.72 8.11
C SER A 70 6.20 48.21 7.93
N HIS A 71 5.45 47.59 7.02
CA HIS A 71 5.68 46.21 6.58
C HIS A 71 6.57 46.27 5.35
N GLN A 72 7.84 46.59 5.57
CA GLN A 72 8.89 46.26 4.63
C GLN A 72 8.77 44.76 4.37
N ILE A 73 8.47 44.38 3.12
CA ILE A 73 8.45 42.99 2.70
C ILE A 73 9.83 42.43 3.08
N ASP A 74 9.90 41.59 4.10
CA ASP A 74 11.14 40.92 4.53
C ASP A 74 11.40 39.85 3.46
N VAL A 75 12.06 40.29 2.39
CA VAL A 75 12.37 39.49 1.21
C VAL A 75 13.14 38.24 1.63
N GLU A 76 14.04 38.36 2.61
CA GLU A 76 14.81 37.26 3.15
C GLU A 76 13.90 36.23 3.84
N ARG A 77 12.91 36.66 4.62
CA ARG A 77 11.91 35.76 5.22
C ARG A 77 11.03 35.11 4.17
N HIS A 78 10.59 35.84 3.17
CA HIS A 78 9.76 35.28 2.10
C HIS A 78 10.55 34.28 1.25
N ALA A 79 11.80 34.58 0.91
CA ALA A 79 12.71 33.66 0.23
C ALA A 79 12.93 32.38 1.07
N ARG A 80 13.12 32.48 2.38
CA ARG A 80 13.21 31.31 3.28
C ARG A 80 11.96 30.45 3.23
N ASN A 81 10.77 31.04 3.35
CA ASN A 81 9.50 30.31 3.32
C ASN A 81 9.27 29.62 1.97
N PHE A 82 9.60 30.30 0.87
CA PHE A 82 9.50 29.73 -0.47
C PHE A 82 10.43 28.53 -0.65
N MET A 83 11.71 28.66 -0.26
CA MET A 83 12.67 27.56 -0.32
C MET A 83 12.23 26.37 0.54
N GLU A 84 11.66 26.62 1.73
CA GLU A 84 11.16 25.56 2.59
C GLU A 84 9.97 24.82 1.96
N ALA A 85 8.99 25.55 1.40
CA ALA A 85 7.84 24.96 0.71
C ALA A 85 8.28 24.16 -0.53
N ALA A 86 9.22 24.70 -1.31
CA ALA A 86 9.77 24.03 -2.48
C ALA A 86 10.51 22.74 -2.09
N LYS A 87 11.29 22.78 -1.00
CA LYS A 87 11.99 21.59 -0.47
C LYS A 87 11.01 20.51 0.00
N LYS A 88 9.91 20.88 0.67
CA LYS A 88 8.88 19.92 1.09
C LYS A 88 8.23 19.25 -0.12
N LEU A 89 7.87 20.02 -1.14
CA LEU A 89 7.33 19.48 -2.40
C LEU A 89 8.34 18.56 -3.11
N GLN A 90 9.62 18.93 -3.14
CA GLN A 90 10.68 18.08 -3.71
C GLN A 90 10.83 16.76 -2.95
N LEU A 91 10.84 16.79 -1.62
CA LEU A 91 10.93 15.58 -0.79
C LEU A 91 9.71 14.67 -0.97
N TYR A 92 8.51 15.25 -1.14
CA TYR A 92 7.31 14.51 -1.46
C TYR A 92 7.46 13.71 -2.79
N PHE A 93 7.97 14.35 -3.85
CA PHE A 93 8.22 13.64 -5.12
C PHE A 93 9.29 12.54 -5.02
N ILE A 94 10.35 12.77 -4.24
CA ILE A 94 11.38 11.75 -4.00
C ILE A 94 10.80 10.56 -3.24
N ALA A 95 9.95 10.80 -2.25
CA ALA A 95 9.26 9.74 -1.52
C ALA A 95 8.33 8.95 -2.45
N LEU A 96 7.58 9.64 -3.31
CA LEU A 96 6.68 9.02 -4.27
C LEU A 96 7.43 8.12 -5.27
N GLN A 97 8.59 8.56 -5.79
CA GLN A 97 9.43 7.74 -6.68
C GLN A 97 9.93 6.45 -6.01
N ARG A 98 10.15 6.45 -4.70
CA ARG A 98 10.57 5.24 -3.95
C ARG A 98 9.44 4.25 -3.73
N GLU A 99 8.18 4.70 -3.76
CA GLU A 99 7.04 3.80 -3.64
C GLU A 99 6.84 2.93 -4.88
N ASP A 100 7.24 3.42 -6.06
CA ASP A 100 7.14 2.70 -7.34
C ASP A 100 8.31 1.73 -7.58
N GLU A 101 9.40 1.83 -6.82
CA GLU A 101 10.55 0.94 -6.96
C GLU A 101 10.24 -0.41 -6.27
N PRO A 102 10.40 -1.56 -6.96
CA PRO A 102 10.15 -2.85 -6.34
C PRO A 102 11.03 -3.02 -5.12
N THR A 103 10.42 -3.41 -4.00
CA THR A 103 11.18 -3.59 -2.77
C THR A 103 12.20 -4.70 -2.96
N LYS A 104 13.28 -4.67 -2.16
CA LYS A 104 14.27 -5.76 -2.14
C LYS A 104 13.62 -7.13 -1.94
N GLU A 105 12.56 -7.18 -1.13
CA GLU A 105 11.78 -8.40 -0.92
C GLU A 105 11.10 -8.89 -2.21
N GLN A 106 10.44 -8.00 -2.96
CA GLN A 106 9.80 -8.34 -4.24
C GLN A 106 10.83 -8.82 -5.28
N LEU A 107 11.99 -8.17 -5.36
CA LEU A 107 13.08 -8.60 -6.24
C LEU A 107 13.58 -10.00 -5.87
N LEU A 108 13.79 -10.28 -4.58
CA LEU A 108 14.20 -11.60 -4.11
C LEU A 108 13.15 -12.67 -4.39
N GLN A 109 11.85 -12.36 -4.20
CA GLN A 109 10.76 -13.28 -4.52
C GLN A 109 10.74 -13.63 -6.02
N GLN A 110 10.97 -12.64 -6.89
CA GLN A 110 11.09 -12.87 -8.32
C GLN A 110 12.29 -13.75 -8.67
N GLU A 111 13.46 -13.49 -8.07
CA GLU A 111 14.68 -14.27 -8.30
C GLU A 111 14.52 -15.73 -7.83
N ILE A 112 13.91 -15.94 -6.66
CA ILE A 112 13.56 -17.28 -6.15
C ILE A 112 12.66 -18.01 -7.16
N ALA A 113 11.60 -17.37 -7.64
CA ALA A 113 10.68 -17.99 -8.61
C ALA A 113 11.39 -18.41 -9.91
N ILE A 114 12.32 -17.59 -10.40
CA ILE A 114 13.14 -17.92 -11.58
C ILE A 114 14.03 -19.13 -11.28
N MET A 115 14.71 -19.13 -10.14
CA MET A 115 15.59 -20.22 -9.73
C MET A 115 14.84 -21.54 -9.53
N GLU A 116 13.62 -21.49 -8.99
CA GLU A 116 12.76 -22.67 -8.80
C GLU A 116 12.35 -23.32 -10.13
N GLU A 117 11.98 -22.52 -11.13
CA GLU A 117 11.64 -23.04 -12.46
C GLU A 117 12.87 -23.60 -13.20
N GLU A 118 14.04 -22.96 -13.04
CA GLU A 118 15.30 -23.48 -13.56
C GLU A 118 15.66 -24.83 -12.90
N LEU A 119 15.51 -24.95 -11.57
CA LEU A 119 15.74 -26.20 -10.84
C LEU A 119 14.80 -27.31 -11.33
N LYS A 120 13.52 -27.01 -11.49
CA LYS A 120 12.53 -27.96 -12.02
C LYS A 120 12.91 -28.45 -13.41
N THR A 121 13.32 -27.54 -14.29
CA THR A 121 13.78 -27.88 -15.65
C THR A 121 15.01 -28.79 -15.62
N LYS A 122 16.03 -28.44 -14.82
CA LYS A 122 17.24 -29.26 -14.68
C LYS A 122 16.95 -30.63 -14.08
N ASN A 123 16.09 -30.71 -13.08
CA ASN A 123 15.67 -31.99 -12.49
C ASN A 123 14.99 -32.89 -13.53
N GLY A 124 14.10 -32.34 -14.37
CA GLY A 124 13.49 -33.08 -15.47
C GLY A 124 14.53 -33.59 -16.49
N LEU A 125 15.57 -32.79 -16.76
CA LEU A 125 16.66 -33.19 -17.64
C LEU A 125 17.51 -34.32 -17.03
N ILE A 126 17.85 -34.21 -15.74
CA ILE A 126 18.60 -35.25 -15.01
C ILE A 126 17.82 -36.56 -15.03
N GLN A 127 16.51 -36.52 -14.74
CA GLN A 127 15.67 -37.72 -14.72
C GLN A 127 15.67 -38.44 -16.08
N LYS A 128 15.53 -37.68 -17.19
CA LYS A 128 15.60 -38.24 -18.55
C LYS A 128 16.93 -38.92 -18.83
N HIS A 129 18.05 -38.27 -18.49
CA HIS A 129 19.37 -38.84 -18.69
C HIS A 129 19.62 -40.07 -17.81
N SER A 130 19.17 -40.04 -16.56
CA SER A 130 19.26 -41.20 -15.66
C SER A 130 18.52 -42.42 -16.21
N GLN A 131 17.32 -42.23 -16.77
CA GLN A 131 16.56 -43.31 -17.40
C GLN A 131 17.28 -43.88 -18.62
N LEU A 132 17.85 -43.02 -19.47
CA LEU A 132 18.60 -43.44 -20.66
C LEU A 132 19.82 -44.29 -20.26
N ILE A 133 20.59 -43.83 -19.27
CA ILE A 133 21.76 -44.56 -18.74
C ILE A 133 21.36 -45.91 -18.16
N GLN A 134 20.25 -45.98 -17.42
CA GLN A 134 19.75 -47.25 -16.87
C GLN A 134 19.35 -48.23 -17.98
N THR A 135 18.68 -47.73 -19.02
CA THR A 135 18.29 -48.54 -20.18
C THR A 135 19.51 -49.12 -20.88
N TRP A 136 20.49 -48.28 -21.22
CA TRP A 136 21.74 -48.72 -21.86
C TRP A 136 22.53 -49.71 -20.99
N ARG A 137 22.56 -49.52 -19.67
CA ARG A 137 23.19 -50.48 -18.75
C ARG A 137 22.52 -51.85 -18.83
N GLY A 138 21.19 -51.89 -18.93
CA GLY A 138 20.42 -53.12 -19.11
C GLY A 138 20.75 -53.79 -20.44
N GLU A 139 20.69 -53.05 -21.54
CA GLU A 139 20.97 -53.56 -22.88
C GLU A 139 22.39 -54.13 -23.00
N VAL A 140 23.40 -53.43 -22.47
CA VAL A 140 24.79 -53.91 -22.48
C VAL A 140 24.93 -55.19 -21.65
N LYS A 141 24.26 -55.27 -20.50
CA LYS A 141 24.27 -56.48 -19.67
C LYS A 141 23.62 -57.66 -20.39
N GLU A 142 22.45 -57.46 -21.01
CA GLU A 142 21.80 -58.52 -21.79
C GLU A 142 22.66 -58.99 -22.97
N GLN A 143 23.33 -58.08 -23.67
CA GLN A 143 24.26 -58.46 -24.74
C GLN A 143 25.42 -59.30 -24.20
N LEU A 144 26.00 -58.90 -23.05
CA LEU A 144 27.08 -59.64 -22.41
C LEU A 144 26.63 -61.05 -22.00
N ASP A 145 25.46 -61.16 -21.36
CA ASP A 145 24.90 -62.44 -20.91
C ASP A 145 24.63 -63.37 -22.11
N ARG A 146 24.06 -62.84 -23.20
CA ARG A 146 23.87 -63.59 -24.45
C ARG A 146 25.20 -64.11 -25.01
N HIS A 147 26.22 -63.25 -25.09
CA HIS A 147 27.52 -63.64 -25.63
C HIS A 147 28.18 -64.72 -24.77
N LEU A 148 28.06 -64.64 -23.44
CA LEU A 148 28.58 -65.64 -22.52
C LEU A 148 27.90 -67.00 -22.72
N THR A 149 26.57 -67.02 -22.86
CA THR A 149 25.84 -68.28 -23.13
C THR A 149 26.19 -68.92 -24.47
N GLU A 150 26.46 -68.12 -25.52
CA GLU A 150 26.90 -68.68 -26.82
C GLU A 150 28.33 -69.23 -26.74
N LEU A 151 29.22 -68.57 -25.99
CA LEU A 151 30.58 -69.05 -25.73
C LEU A 151 30.62 -70.37 -24.97
N GLU A 152 29.72 -70.58 -24.01
CA GLU A 152 29.61 -71.86 -23.28
C GLU A 152 29.09 -73.02 -24.15
N ARG A 153 28.48 -72.71 -25.30
CA ARG A 153 27.88 -73.69 -26.22
C ARG A 153 28.87 -74.24 -27.25
N VAL A 154 30.00 -73.57 -27.46
CA VAL A 154 31.06 -73.90 -28.46
C VAL A 154 32.20 -74.64 -27.78
#